data_AF-A0A9E1WMB5-F1
#
_entry.id   AF-A0A9E1WMB5-F1
#
_cell.length_a   1.000
_cell.length_b   1.000
_cell.length_c   1.000
_cell.angle_alpha   90.00
_cell.angle_beta   90.00
_cell.angle_gamma   90.00
#
_symmetry.space_group_name_H-M   'P 1'
#
loop_
_entity.id
_entity.type
_entity.pdbx_description
1 polymer ?
#
loop_
_entity_poly.entity_id
_entity_poly.type
_entity_poly.pdbx_seq_one_letter_code
_entity_poly.pdbx_strand_id
1 'polypeptide(L)'
;MTDHKHYSDYHSYMDGRIVIYKRNDHKTPRFSARFKIPNQIGGIVKSTKTADKDKAYKIAKEMYYDLEGKFQRGEVLMKLPFSKVFNDWVSLRLVEGKDKVYTFDDIRSSKKHILKFFNDRDIRKVDNFLINEFFAKRQSDTPKPSASTLKQEARRLNGILTFAYNNGLIKDIPHFPSISAKPNPRPDFTQEEYNKLVQSMGDFVDEVKANKAHGTVTSPHTIKQRGVEKKIILPGENKTNKDPKLMALVARSHRWLQNLKDGQVKNIAEIAANENMDDGDVSRFIQFAFLAPEIVTSIFEGKQPADLTSEKLKRLGSLPHSWSEQKSRLGY
;
A
#
# COMPACT_ATOMS: atom_id res chain seq x y z
N MET A 1 31.70 -23.06 16.37
CA MET A 1 30.49 -23.66 16.95
C MET A 1 29.41 -22.59 16.94
N THR A 2 28.34 -22.79 16.20
CA THR A 2 27.23 -21.84 16.10
C THR A 2 26.41 -21.89 17.38
N ASP A 3 26.40 -20.81 18.16
CA ASP A 3 25.71 -20.74 19.45
C ASP A 3 24.19 -20.74 19.23
N HIS A 4 23.52 -21.85 19.56
CA HIS A 4 22.10 -22.05 19.35
C HIS A 4 21.32 -21.71 20.63
N LYS A 5 21.22 -20.43 20.99
CA LYS A 5 20.55 -19.94 22.22
C LYS A 5 19.12 -20.47 22.49
N HIS A 6 18.44 -21.00 21.49
CA HIS A 6 17.05 -21.47 21.59
C HIS A 6 16.89 -23.01 21.61
N TYR A 7 17.97 -23.77 21.41
CA TYR A 7 17.93 -25.23 21.26
C TYR A 7 18.93 -25.93 22.19
N SER A 8 18.63 -27.16 22.57
CA SER A 8 19.51 -28.09 23.29
C SER A 8 19.57 -29.42 22.54
N ASP A 9 20.53 -30.29 22.89
CA ASP A 9 20.72 -31.62 22.27
C ASP A 9 20.64 -31.60 20.73
N TYR A 10 21.46 -30.75 20.11
CA TYR A 10 21.50 -30.58 18.66
C TYR A 10 22.37 -31.67 18.01
N HIS A 11 21.78 -32.43 17.09
CA HIS A 11 22.50 -33.45 16.32
C HIS A 11 22.14 -33.34 14.84
N SER A 12 23.17 -33.38 13.98
CA SER A 12 23.04 -33.30 12.52
C SER A 12 23.47 -34.60 11.87
N TYR A 13 22.71 -35.04 10.86
CA TYR A 13 22.91 -36.27 10.12
C TYR A 13 22.71 -36.02 8.62
N MET A 14 23.24 -36.93 7.78
CA MET A 14 23.12 -36.89 6.32
C MET A 14 23.50 -35.51 5.75
N ASP A 15 24.68 -35.01 6.11
CA ASP A 15 25.21 -33.71 5.66
C ASP A 15 24.29 -32.51 5.92
N GLY A 16 23.61 -32.52 7.07
CA GLY A 16 22.69 -31.44 7.45
C GLY A 16 21.29 -31.55 6.85
N ARG A 17 20.98 -32.64 6.14
CA ARG A 17 19.63 -32.91 5.64
C ARG A 17 18.64 -33.28 6.74
N ILE A 18 19.13 -33.94 7.79
CA ILE A 18 18.35 -34.22 9.00
C ILE A 18 19.06 -33.57 10.18
N VAL A 19 18.33 -32.75 10.92
CA VAL A 19 18.80 -32.15 12.16
C VAL A 19 17.76 -32.40 13.24
N ILE A 20 18.14 -33.08 14.32
CA ILE A 20 17.27 -33.24 15.49
C ILE A 20 17.75 -32.34 16.63
N TYR A 21 16.81 -31.76 17.37
CA TYR A 21 17.10 -30.88 18.49
C TYR A 21 15.94 -30.87 19.49
N LYS A 22 16.24 -30.54 20.73
CA LYS A 22 15.26 -30.18 21.76
C LYS A 22 15.12 -28.66 21.82
N ARG A 23 13.92 -28.19 22.13
CA ARG A 23 13.69 -26.76 22.35
C ARG A 23 13.71 -26.46 23.84
N ASN A 24 14.34 -25.36 24.23
CA ASN A 24 14.55 -25.01 25.64
C ASN A 24 13.29 -24.44 26.32
N ASP A 25 12.24 -24.11 25.54
CA ASP A 25 10.98 -23.53 26.01
C ASP A 25 9.95 -24.55 26.53
N HIS A 26 10.16 -25.85 26.30
CA HIS A 26 9.23 -26.90 26.73
C HIS A 26 9.61 -27.52 28.08
N LYS A 27 8.64 -27.63 29.01
CA LYS A 27 8.78 -28.34 30.31
C LYS A 27 9.20 -29.81 30.17
N THR A 28 8.76 -30.50 29.11
CA THR A 28 9.12 -31.89 28.80
C THR A 28 9.66 -31.98 27.37
N PRO A 29 10.95 -31.65 27.16
CA PRO A 29 11.48 -31.47 25.82
C PRO A 29 11.61 -32.81 25.09
N ARG A 30 10.86 -32.94 23.98
CA ARG A 30 10.97 -34.02 23.01
C ARG A 30 11.81 -33.57 21.82
N PHE A 31 12.45 -34.51 21.14
CA PHE A 31 13.20 -34.21 19.92
C PHE A 31 12.27 -33.76 18.80
N SER A 32 12.61 -32.63 18.18
CA SER A 32 12.07 -32.16 16.91
C SER A 32 13.10 -32.41 15.82
N ALA A 33 12.65 -32.78 14.64
CA ALA A 33 13.48 -33.03 13.47
C ALA A 33 13.21 -31.96 12.39
N ARG A 34 14.26 -31.33 11.90
CA ARG A 34 14.28 -30.45 10.74
C ARG A 34 14.85 -31.20 9.54
N PHE A 35 14.14 -31.13 8.43
CA PHE A 35 14.47 -31.78 7.17
C PHE A 35 14.79 -30.75 6.09
N LYS A 36 15.89 -30.93 5.37
CA LYS A 36 16.24 -30.16 4.17
C LYS A 36 16.22 -31.12 2.98
N ILE A 37 15.17 -31.05 2.18
CA ILE A 37 15.02 -31.86 0.97
C ILE A 37 15.77 -31.15 -0.17
N PRO A 38 16.65 -31.84 -0.92
CA PRO A 38 17.32 -31.26 -2.09
C PRO A 38 16.29 -30.69 -3.08
N ASN A 39 16.58 -29.53 -3.66
CA ASN A 39 15.71 -28.81 -4.59
C ASN A 39 14.35 -28.33 -4.02
N GLN A 40 14.11 -28.49 -2.71
CA GLN A 40 12.98 -27.87 -2.02
C GLN A 40 13.42 -26.60 -1.30
N ILE A 41 12.65 -25.52 -1.48
CA ILE A 41 12.86 -24.27 -0.75
C ILE A 41 12.30 -24.38 0.67
N GLY A 42 13.15 -24.14 1.67
CA GLY A 42 12.82 -24.14 3.09
C GLY A 42 13.02 -25.49 3.77
N GLY A 43 13.01 -25.50 5.11
CA GLY A 43 13.15 -26.71 5.93
C GLY A 43 11.82 -27.12 6.56
N ILE A 44 11.54 -28.42 6.59
CA ILE A 44 10.34 -28.99 7.21
C ILE A 44 10.66 -29.35 8.64
N VAL A 45 9.87 -28.93 9.62
CA VAL A 45 10.06 -29.34 11.02
C VAL A 45 8.90 -30.24 11.46
N LYS A 46 9.21 -31.41 12.03
CA LYS A 46 8.23 -32.32 12.65
C LYS A 46 8.73 -32.79 14.01
N SER A 47 7.82 -33.05 14.95
CA SER A 47 8.18 -33.69 16.22
C SER A 47 8.40 -35.19 16.02
N THR A 48 9.47 -35.73 16.62
CA THR A 48 9.72 -37.18 16.67
C THR A 48 8.91 -37.87 17.78
N LYS A 49 8.21 -37.09 18.62
CA LYS A 49 7.39 -37.53 19.77
C LYS A 49 8.14 -38.33 20.84
N THR A 50 9.46 -38.39 20.80
CA THR A 50 10.30 -39.11 21.78
C THR A 50 11.37 -38.20 22.39
N ALA A 51 11.78 -38.49 23.62
CA ALA A 51 12.91 -37.84 24.29
C ALA A 51 14.23 -38.63 24.14
N ASP A 52 14.15 -39.84 23.60
CA ASP A 52 15.27 -40.73 23.31
C ASP A 52 15.90 -40.36 21.95
N LYS A 53 17.21 -40.10 21.95
CA LYS A 53 17.97 -39.61 20.80
C LYS A 53 18.02 -40.63 19.65
N ASP A 54 18.26 -41.90 19.95
CA ASP A 54 18.46 -42.93 18.93
C ASP A 54 17.12 -43.33 18.30
N LYS A 55 16.05 -43.39 19.11
CA LYS A 55 14.68 -43.52 18.60
C LYS A 55 14.28 -42.30 17.79
N ALA A 56 14.63 -41.08 18.22
CA ALA A 56 14.34 -39.85 17.49
C ALA A 56 14.99 -39.85 16.11
N TYR A 57 16.25 -40.30 16.01
CA TYR A 57 16.95 -40.40 14.73
C TYR A 57 16.31 -41.42 13.79
N LYS A 58 15.95 -42.62 14.28
CA LYS A 58 15.25 -43.63 13.47
C LYS A 58 13.93 -43.10 12.89
N ILE A 59 13.10 -42.49 13.76
CA ILE A 59 11.83 -41.86 13.37
C ILE A 59 12.07 -40.72 12.35
N ALA A 60 13.07 -39.87 12.60
CA ALA A 60 13.40 -38.78 11.69
C ALA A 60 13.87 -39.28 10.32
N LYS A 61 14.66 -40.36 10.28
CA LYS A 61 15.15 -40.98 9.05
C LYS A 61 14.00 -41.53 8.19
N GLU A 62 13.05 -42.23 8.81
CA GLU A 62 11.83 -42.71 8.12
C GLU A 62 10.99 -41.54 7.58
N MET A 63 10.79 -40.49 8.39
CA MET A 63 10.10 -39.28 7.93
C MET A 63 10.81 -38.59 6.77
N TYR A 64 12.14 -38.56 6.76
CA TYR A 64 12.91 -37.95 5.67
C TYR A 64 12.67 -38.70 4.35
N TYR A 65 12.72 -40.03 4.33
CA TYR A 65 12.49 -40.81 3.11
C TYR A 65 11.05 -40.70 2.60
N ASP A 66 10.04 -40.67 3.49
CA ASP A 66 8.66 -40.42 3.07
C ASP A 66 8.49 -39.04 2.42
N LEU A 67 9.12 -38.00 3.01
CA LEU A 67 9.14 -36.66 2.43
C LEU A 67 9.86 -36.65 1.08
N GLU A 68 11.05 -37.22 0.98
CA GLU A 68 11.81 -37.30 -0.28
C GLU A 68 11.00 -38.03 -1.37
N GLY A 69 10.36 -39.16 -1.05
CA GLY A 69 9.50 -39.89 -1.98
C GLY A 69 8.29 -39.07 -2.47
N LYS A 70 7.63 -38.34 -1.57
CA LYS A 70 6.54 -37.40 -1.93
C LYS A 70 7.02 -36.29 -2.85
N PHE A 71 8.19 -35.71 -2.58
CA PHE A 71 8.78 -34.69 -3.45
C PHE A 71 9.07 -35.21 -4.85
N GLN A 72 9.64 -36.41 -4.97
CA GLN A 72 9.92 -37.04 -6.27
C GLN A 72 8.66 -37.33 -7.07
N ARG A 73 7.53 -37.62 -6.41
CA ARG A 73 6.21 -37.74 -7.04
C ARG A 73 5.58 -36.40 -7.42
N GLY A 74 6.23 -35.28 -7.14
CA GLY A 74 5.72 -33.93 -7.40
C GLY A 74 4.67 -33.46 -6.38
N GLU A 75 4.53 -34.14 -5.25
CA GLU A 75 3.61 -33.72 -4.18
C GLU A 75 4.17 -32.49 -3.44
N VAL A 76 3.26 -31.59 -3.08
CA VAL A 76 3.61 -30.37 -2.34
C VAL A 76 3.89 -30.70 -0.88
N LEU A 77 5.16 -30.82 -0.53
CA LEU A 77 5.63 -31.16 0.82
C LEU A 77 5.42 -30.09 1.88
N MET A 78 5.49 -28.83 1.47
CA MET A 78 5.17 -27.69 2.30
C MET A 78 4.25 -26.79 1.53
N LYS A 79 3.21 -26.33 2.23
CA LYS A 79 2.39 -25.25 1.75
C LYS A 79 3.29 -24.05 1.51
N LEU A 80 3.33 -23.53 0.28
CA LEU A 80 3.96 -22.25 -0.01
C LEU A 80 2.84 -21.21 -0.12
N PRO A 81 2.49 -20.54 1.00
CA PRO A 81 1.32 -19.67 1.00
C PRO A 81 1.56 -18.47 0.09
N PHE A 82 0.52 -18.07 -0.63
CA PHE A 82 0.52 -16.88 -1.48
C PHE A 82 1.00 -15.65 -0.72
N SER A 83 0.61 -15.51 0.56
CA SER A 83 1.03 -14.42 1.44
C SER A 83 2.55 -14.28 1.59
N LYS A 84 3.28 -15.39 1.65
CA LYS A 84 4.75 -15.38 1.70
C LYS A 84 5.33 -14.85 0.39
N VAL A 85 4.92 -15.43 -0.74
CA VAL A 85 5.39 -15.03 -2.08
C VAL A 85 5.07 -13.57 -2.35
N PHE A 86 3.88 -13.12 -1.94
CA PHE A 86 3.46 -11.73 -2.03
C PHE A 86 4.40 -10.80 -1.23
N ASN A 87 4.75 -11.15 0.01
CA ASN A 87 5.65 -10.33 0.82
C ASN A 87 7.07 -10.28 0.26
N ASP A 88 7.57 -11.41 -0.26
CA ASP A 88 8.87 -11.47 -0.92
C ASP A 88 8.90 -10.55 -2.16
N TRP A 89 7.84 -10.62 -2.98
CA TRP A 89 7.65 -9.74 -4.13
C TRP A 89 7.54 -8.25 -3.74
N VAL A 90 6.81 -7.92 -2.68
CA VAL A 90 6.71 -6.55 -2.17
C VAL A 90 8.08 -6.04 -1.72
N SER A 91 8.84 -6.87 -1.01
CA SER A 91 10.16 -6.51 -0.48
C SER A 91 11.11 -6.14 -1.61
N LEU A 92 11.11 -6.91 -2.70
CA LEU A 92 11.90 -6.61 -3.89
C LEU A 92 11.49 -5.26 -4.52
N ARG A 93 10.19 -5.03 -4.71
CA ARG A 93 9.71 -3.78 -5.34
C ARG A 93 9.97 -2.54 -4.50
N LEU A 94 10.00 -2.65 -3.17
CA LEU A 94 10.36 -1.55 -2.29
C LEU A 94 11.85 -1.18 -2.40
N VAL A 95 12.71 -2.13 -2.75
CA VAL A 95 14.14 -1.91 -2.98
C VAL A 95 14.40 -1.36 -4.40
N GLU A 96 13.73 -1.92 -5.40
CA GLU A 96 13.94 -1.57 -6.82
C GLU A 96 13.15 -0.33 -7.31
N GLY A 97 12.11 0.09 -6.57
CA GLY A 97 11.16 1.09 -7.02
C GLY A 97 11.76 2.50 -7.19
N LYS A 98 11.98 2.92 -8.44
CA LYS A 98 12.32 4.31 -8.82
C LYS A 98 11.23 5.31 -8.43
N ASP A 99 9.96 4.87 -8.43
CA ASP A 99 8.80 5.67 -8.03
C ASP A 99 8.10 5.04 -6.82
N LYS A 100 8.36 5.61 -5.65
CA LYS A 100 7.88 5.09 -4.37
C LYS A 100 6.36 5.18 -4.26
N VAL A 101 5.72 6.19 -4.85
CA VAL A 101 4.29 6.44 -4.57
C VAL A 101 3.37 5.49 -5.32
N TYR A 102 3.59 5.28 -6.61
CA TYR A 102 2.85 4.27 -7.39
C TYR A 102 3.05 2.88 -6.80
N THR A 103 4.26 2.59 -6.30
CA THR A 103 4.57 1.32 -5.63
C THR A 103 3.74 1.13 -4.36
N PHE A 104 3.58 2.16 -3.52
CA PHE A 104 2.78 2.06 -2.30
C PHE A 104 1.28 1.86 -2.57
N ASP A 105 0.69 2.61 -3.52
CA ASP A 105 -0.73 2.47 -3.84
C ASP A 105 -1.03 1.12 -4.51
N ASP A 106 -0.12 0.63 -5.36
CA ASP A 106 -0.19 -0.72 -5.93
C ASP A 106 -0.14 -1.80 -4.85
N ILE A 107 0.78 -1.68 -3.88
CA ILE A 107 0.89 -2.63 -2.77
C ILE A 107 -0.37 -2.58 -1.91
N ARG A 108 -0.89 -1.39 -1.59
CA ARG A 108 -2.09 -1.21 -0.77
C ARG A 108 -3.32 -1.86 -1.44
N SER A 109 -3.52 -1.59 -2.73
CA SER A 109 -4.62 -2.18 -3.50
C SER A 109 -4.49 -3.71 -3.58
N SER A 110 -3.27 -4.21 -3.83
CA SER A 110 -3.00 -5.65 -3.86
C SER A 110 -3.24 -6.32 -2.51
N LYS A 111 -2.84 -5.68 -1.40
CA LYS A 111 -3.13 -6.17 -0.04
C LYS A 111 -4.64 -6.27 0.22
N LYS A 112 -5.39 -5.24 -0.19
CA LYS A 112 -6.84 -5.13 0.05
C LYS A 112 -7.65 -6.22 -0.66
N HIS A 113 -7.30 -6.54 -1.89
CA HIS A 113 -8.11 -7.43 -2.74
C HIS A 113 -7.41 -8.76 -3.04
N ILE A 114 -6.20 -8.72 -3.61
CA ILE A 114 -5.47 -9.92 -4.05
C ILE A 114 -5.03 -10.73 -2.84
N LEU A 115 -4.22 -10.15 -1.95
CA LEU A 115 -3.73 -10.85 -0.76
C LEU A 115 -4.88 -11.32 0.13
N LYS A 116 -5.92 -10.50 0.31
CA LYS A 116 -7.10 -10.88 1.11
C LYS A 116 -7.82 -12.12 0.56
N PHE A 117 -7.86 -12.30 -0.77
CA PHE A 117 -8.52 -13.44 -1.39
C PHE A 117 -7.64 -14.70 -1.37
N PHE A 118 -6.38 -14.57 -1.80
CA PHE A 118 -5.50 -15.73 -1.95
C PHE A 118 -4.82 -16.12 -0.64
N ASN A 119 -4.43 -15.16 0.21
CA ASN A 119 -3.81 -15.32 1.53
C ASN A 119 -3.03 -16.63 1.76
N ASP A 120 -3.65 -17.60 2.42
CA ASP A 120 -3.02 -18.86 2.80
C ASP A 120 -3.05 -19.92 1.68
N ARG A 121 -3.73 -19.69 0.56
CA ARG A 121 -3.76 -20.61 -0.59
C ARG A 121 -2.33 -20.90 -1.03
N ASP A 122 -2.08 -22.14 -1.42
CA ASP A 122 -0.78 -22.50 -1.98
C ASP A 122 -0.61 -21.85 -3.35
N ILE A 123 0.51 -21.15 -3.56
CA ILE A 123 0.82 -20.49 -4.83
C ILE A 123 0.79 -21.46 -6.01
N ARG A 124 1.15 -22.73 -5.80
CA ARG A 124 1.18 -23.78 -6.83
C ARG A 124 -0.20 -24.27 -7.24
N LYS A 125 -1.24 -23.90 -6.48
CA LYS A 125 -2.64 -24.21 -6.75
C LYS A 125 -3.42 -22.99 -7.25
N VAL A 126 -2.72 -21.89 -7.55
CA VAL A 126 -3.33 -20.73 -8.21
C VAL A 126 -3.39 -21.03 -9.70
N ASP A 127 -4.53 -21.52 -10.16
CA ASP A 127 -4.81 -21.88 -11.55
C ASP A 127 -5.80 -20.90 -12.19
N ASN A 128 -6.14 -21.12 -13.46
CA ASN A 128 -7.09 -20.29 -14.20
C ASN A 128 -8.46 -20.23 -13.51
N PHE A 129 -8.89 -21.33 -12.88
CA PHE A 129 -10.18 -21.41 -12.20
C PHE A 129 -10.20 -20.45 -11.00
N LEU A 130 -9.18 -20.51 -10.15
CA LEU A 130 -9.09 -19.66 -8.96
C LEU A 130 -8.92 -18.18 -9.31
N ILE A 131 -8.23 -17.87 -10.41
CA ILE A 131 -8.13 -16.51 -10.94
C ILE A 131 -9.49 -16.01 -11.43
N ASN A 132 -10.23 -16.83 -12.18
CA ASN A 132 -11.57 -16.48 -12.64
C ASN A 132 -12.54 -16.28 -11.47
N GLU A 133 -12.45 -17.13 -10.44
CA GLU A 133 -13.23 -17.00 -9.20
C GLU A 133 -12.94 -15.66 -8.49
N PHE A 134 -11.66 -15.28 -8.39
CA PHE A 134 -11.25 -13.98 -7.86
C PHE A 134 -11.90 -12.82 -8.64
N PHE A 135 -11.81 -12.82 -9.97
CA PHE A 135 -12.38 -11.74 -10.78
C PHE A 135 -13.91 -11.72 -10.79
N ALA A 136 -14.57 -12.88 -10.75
CA ALA A 136 -16.02 -12.97 -10.60
C ALA A 136 -16.49 -12.35 -9.28
N LYS A 137 -15.81 -12.69 -8.18
CA LYS A 137 -16.07 -12.07 -6.88
C LYS A 137 -15.85 -10.56 -6.93
N ARG A 138 -14.74 -10.09 -7.50
CA ARG A 138 -14.46 -8.65 -7.62
C ARG A 138 -15.51 -7.89 -8.42
N GLN A 139 -16.06 -8.50 -9.47
CA GLN A 139 -17.16 -7.90 -10.23
C GLN A 139 -18.47 -7.80 -9.45
N SER A 140 -18.64 -8.62 -8.40
CA SER A 140 -19.80 -8.60 -7.50
C SER A 140 -19.63 -7.68 -6.27
N ASP A 141 -18.43 -7.11 -6.05
CA ASP A 141 -18.20 -6.22 -4.90
C ASP A 141 -18.99 -4.90 -5.04
N THR A 142 -19.37 -4.31 -3.90
CA THR A 142 -20.05 -3.02 -3.83
C THR A 142 -19.16 -1.99 -3.14
N PRO A 143 -18.83 -0.84 -3.78
CA PRO A 143 -19.20 -0.46 -5.14
C PRO A 143 -18.48 -1.32 -6.20
N LYS A 144 -19.16 -1.54 -7.34
CA LYS A 144 -18.63 -2.33 -8.45
C LYS A 144 -17.35 -1.70 -9.00
N PRO A 145 -16.22 -2.42 -9.06
CA PRO A 145 -14.98 -1.88 -9.61
C PRO A 145 -15.11 -1.54 -11.09
N SER A 146 -14.41 -0.49 -11.51
CA SER A 146 -14.28 -0.17 -12.93
C SER A 146 -13.48 -1.25 -13.66
N ALA A 147 -13.72 -1.40 -14.97
CA ALA A 147 -12.93 -2.31 -15.80
C ALA A 147 -11.43 -1.95 -15.81
N SER A 148 -11.08 -0.66 -15.68
CA SER A 148 -9.69 -0.21 -15.51
C SER A 148 -9.09 -0.74 -14.19
N THR A 149 -9.84 -0.66 -13.09
CA THR A 149 -9.42 -1.21 -11.79
C THR A 149 -9.15 -2.71 -11.88
N LEU A 150 -10.05 -3.47 -12.51
CA LEU A 150 -9.87 -4.93 -12.68
C LEU A 150 -8.66 -5.24 -13.58
N LYS A 151 -8.41 -4.48 -14.65
CA LYS A 151 -7.21 -4.62 -15.48
C LYS A 151 -5.92 -4.37 -14.69
N GLN A 152 -5.91 -3.35 -13.83
CA GLN A 152 -4.77 -3.07 -12.96
C GLN A 152 -4.56 -4.18 -11.92
N GLU A 153 -5.63 -4.74 -11.36
CA GLU A 153 -5.55 -5.92 -10.47
C GLU A 153 -5.00 -7.15 -11.21
N ALA A 154 -5.43 -7.40 -12.46
CA ALA A 154 -4.88 -8.47 -13.31
C ALA A 154 -3.39 -8.28 -13.57
N ARG A 155 -2.96 -7.06 -13.91
CA ARG A 155 -1.54 -6.73 -14.10
C ARG A 155 -0.72 -7.01 -12.84
N ARG A 156 -1.22 -6.61 -11.66
CA ARG A 156 -0.52 -6.82 -10.37
C ARG A 156 -0.44 -8.29 -10.01
N LEU A 157 -1.53 -9.03 -10.14
CA LEU A 157 -1.55 -10.47 -9.90
C LEU A 157 -0.61 -11.20 -10.86
N ASN A 158 -0.61 -10.83 -12.14
CA ASN A 158 0.35 -11.37 -13.11
C ASN A 158 1.80 -11.09 -12.68
N GLY A 159 2.12 -9.87 -12.22
CA GLY A 159 3.45 -9.56 -11.71
C GLY A 159 3.90 -10.41 -10.50
N ILE A 160 2.98 -10.78 -9.61
CA ILE A 160 3.26 -11.69 -8.49
C ILE A 160 3.51 -13.12 -9.00
N LEU A 161 2.71 -13.60 -9.96
CA LEU A 161 2.87 -14.93 -10.55
C LEU A 161 4.12 -15.04 -11.42
N THR A 162 4.47 -13.98 -12.17
CA THR A 162 5.74 -13.88 -12.90
C THR A 162 6.93 -13.95 -11.95
N PHE A 163 6.87 -13.26 -10.81
CA PHE A 163 7.90 -13.39 -9.78
C PHE A 163 8.00 -14.84 -9.27
N ALA A 164 6.87 -15.48 -9.01
CA ALA A 164 6.86 -16.88 -8.59
C ALA A 164 7.46 -17.81 -9.66
N TYR A 165 7.13 -17.60 -10.93
CA TYR A 165 7.66 -18.37 -12.06
C TYR A 165 9.17 -18.17 -12.23
N ASN A 166 9.65 -16.93 -12.23
CA ASN A 166 11.06 -16.60 -12.37
C ASN A 166 11.93 -17.17 -11.21
N ASN A 167 11.34 -17.34 -10.03
CA ASN A 167 11.99 -17.97 -8.88
C ASN A 167 11.77 -19.50 -8.82
N GLY A 168 11.20 -20.11 -9.87
CA GLY A 168 10.95 -21.55 -9.95
C GLY A 168 9.92 -22.08 -8.96
N LEU A 169 9.06 -21.21 -8.41
CA LEU A 169 8.05 -21.59 -7.41
C LEU A 169 6.80 -22.25 -8.04
N ILE A 170 6.51 -21.89 -9.29
CA ILE A 170 5.43 -22.44 -10.14
C ILE A 170 6.01 -22.85 -11.49
N LYS A 171 5.35 -23.81 -12.17
CA LYS A 171 5.82 -24.37 -13.45
C LYS A 171 5.42 -23.53 -14.66
N ASP A 172 4.28 -22.87 -14.59
CA ASP A 172 3.67 -22.11 -15.67
C ASP A 172 2.84 -20.96 -15.10
N ILE A 173 2.62 -19.92 -15.90
CA ILE A 173 1.78 -18.77 -15.52
C ILE A 173 0.36 -19.01 -16.03
N PRO A 174 -0.64 -19.05 -15.14
CA PRO A 174 -2.05 -19.20 -15.51
C PRO A 174 -2.56 -18.11 -16.45
N HIS A 175 -3.60 -18.44 -17.23
CA HIS A 175 -4.25 -17.49 -18.13
C HIS A 175 -5.22 -16.56 -17.39
N PHE A 176 -5.22 -15.27 -17.75
CA PHE A 176 -6.08 -14.24 -17.15
C PHE A 176 -7.34 -13.98 -17.98
N PRO A 177 -8.49 -13.69 -17.37
CA PRO A 177 -9.69 -13.34 -18.11
C PRO A 177 -9.51 -12.04 -18.91
N SER A 178 -10.12 -11.98 -20.09
CA SER A 178 -10.19 -10.75 -20.88
C SER A 178 -11.21 -9.78 -20.26
N ILE A 179 -10.74 -8.60 -19.86
CA ILE A 179 -11.58 -7.57 -19.23
C ILE A 179 -11.84 -6.48 -20.29
N SER A 180 -13.04 -6.48 -20.88
CA SER A 180 -13.46 -5.42 -21.81
C SER A 180 -13.93 -4.17 -21.07
N ALA A 181 -13.61 -2.99 -21.59
CA ALA A 181 -14.11 -1.71 -21.09
C ALA A 181 -14.70 -0.90 -22.26
N LYS A 182 -15.85 -0.26 -22.05
CA LYS A 182 -16.31 0.77 -23.00
C LYS A 182 -15.39 2.00 -22.89
N PRO A 183 -15.04 2.66 -24.01
CA PRO A 183 -14.34 3.93 -23.97
C PRO A 183 -15.15 4.93 -23.14
N ASN A 184 -14.51 5.54 -22.15
CA ASN A 184 -15.08 6.62 -21.36
C ASN A 184 -14.11 7.80 -21.39
N PRO A 185 -14.03 8.52 -22.52
CA PRO A 185 -13.18 9.71 -22.62
C PRO A 185 -13.64 10.74 -21.58
N ARG A 186 -12.71 11.54 -21.06
CA ARG A 186 -13.10 12.66 -20.22
C ARG A 186 -13.80 13.70 -21.09
N PRO A 187 -14.91 14.31 -20.63
CA PRO A 187 -15.48 15.46 -21.31
C PRO A 187 -14.44 16.59 -21.35
N ASP A 188 -14.41 17.33 -22.45
CA ASP A 188 -13.64 18.56 -22.59
C ASP A 188 -14.39 19.73 -21.95
N PHE A 189 -13.64 20.79 -21.63
CA PHE A 189 -14.26 22.05 -21.20
C PHE A 189 -14.67 22.84 -22.44
N THR A 190 -15.90 23.30 -22.46
CA THR A 190 -16.29 24.37 -23.39
C THR A 190 -15.61 25.69 -22.98
N GLN A 191 -15.45 26.61 -23.94
CA GLN A 191 -14.87 27.93 -23.65
C GLN A 191 -15.69 28.71 -22.61
N GLU A 192 -17.01 28.55 -22.61
CA GLU A 192 -17.91 29.17 -21.64
C GLU A 192 -17.70 28.62 -20.23
N GLU A 193 -17.61 27.30 -20.07
CA GLU A 193 -17.32 26.66 -18.79
C GLU A 193 -15.94 27.05 -18.26
N TYR A 194 -14.95 27.16 -19.15
CA TYR A 194 -13.61 27.63 -18.79
C TYR A 194 -13.63 29.08 -18.29
N ASN A 195 -14.30 29.98 -19.02
CA ASN A 195 -14.42 31.39 -18.62
C ASN A 195 -15.16 31.54 -17.29
N LYS A 196 -16.24 30.77 -17.09
CA LYS A 196 -17.00 30.75 -15.84
C LYS A 196 -16.14 30.28 -14.66
N LEU A 197 -15.33 29.24 -14.87
CA LEU A 197 -14.40 28.74 -13.87
C LEU A 197 -13.39 29.83 -13.47
N VAL A 198 -12.79 30.52 -14.44
CA VAL A 198 -11.82 31.60 -14.20
C VAL A 198 -12.46 32.78 -13.47
N GLN A 199 -13.66 33.19 -13.88
CA GLN A 199 -14.38 34.29 -13.24
C GLN A 199 -14.73 33.98 -11.78
N SER A 200 -15.27 32.79 -11.51
CA SER A 200 -15.58 32.35 -10.15
C SER A 200 -14.34 32.27 -9.25
N MET A 201 -13.16 31.96 -9.81
CA MET A 201 -11.90 32.01 -9.07
C MET A 201 -11.47 33.46 -8.74
N GLY A 202 -11.73 34.41 -9.63
CA GLY A 202 -11.47 35.84 -9.41
C GLY A 202 -12.35 36.42 -8.30
N ASP A 203 -13.67 36.22 -8.41
CA ASP A 203 -14.66 36.70 -7.43
C ASP A 203 -14.35 36.18 -6.02
N PHE A 204 -13.96 34.91 -5.93
CA PHE A 204 -13.58 34.27 -4.68
C PHE A 204 -12.32 34.91 -4.05
N VAL A 205 -11.31 35.27 -4.85
CA VAL A 205 -10.10 35.94 -4.36
C VAL A 205 -10.41 37.32 -3.79
N ASP A 206 -11.33 38.05 -4.41
CA ASP A 206 -11.70 39.39 -3.97
C ASP A 206 -12.58 39.36 -2.71
N GLU A 207 -13.47 38.37 -2.58
CA GLU A 207 -14.22 38.11 -1.34
C GLU A 207 -13.30 37.80 -0.13
N VAL A 208 -12.23 37.04 -0.35
CA VAL A 208 -11.24 36.72 0.70
C VAL A 208 -10.44 37.95 1.12
N LYS A 209 -10.17 38.89 0.21
CA LYS A 209 -9.47 40.15 0.53
C LYS A 209 -10.36 41.10 1.34
N ALA A 210 -11.67 41.14 1.05
CA ALA A 210 -12.62 42.02 1.73
C ALA A 210 -12.84 41.68 3.23
N ASN A 211 -12.73 40.40 3.62
CA ASN A 211 -13.08 39.91 4.96
C ASN A 211 -11.97 39.99 6.04
N LYS A 212 -10.97 40.87 5.90
CA LYS A 212 -9.80 40.99 6.81
C LYS A 212 -9.93 42.13 7.87
N ALA A 213 -11.03 42.20 8.64
CA ALA A 213 -11.19 43.14 9.77
C ALA A 213 -11.64 42.45 11.08
N HIS A 214 -11.12 42.93 12.23
CA HIS A 214 -10.96 42.26 13.54
C HIS A 214 -12.21 42.03 14.44
N GLY A 215 -12.11 41.10 15.42
CA GLY A 215 -12.93 41.09 16.66
C GLY A 215 -12.68 39.89 17.62
N THR A 216 -12.44 40.13 18.91
CA THR A 216 -12.27 39.14 20.01
C THR A 216 -13.46 39.13 20.99
N VAL A 217 -13.85 37.96 21.52
CA VAL A 217 -14.85 37.80 22.63
C VAL A 217 -14.46 36.66 23.59
N THR A 218 -14.77 36.83 24.89
CA THR A 218 -14.38 36.00 26.05
C THR A 218 -15.59 35.27 26.69
N SER A 219 -15.53 33.95 26.99
CA SER A 219 -16.52 33.20 27.84
C SER A 219 -16.12 31.73 28.15
N PRO A 220 -16.83 30.92 28.98
CA PRO A 220 -16.25 29.99 29.97
C PRO A 220 -16.05 28.54 29.49
N HIS A 221 -15.04 27.88 30.04
CA HIS A 221 -14.22 26.83 29.42
C HIS A 221 -14.45 25.43 30.03
N THR A 222 -14.68 24.35 29.23
CA THR A 222 -14.61 22.93 29.71
C THR A 222 -13.47 22.12 29.04
N ILE A 223 -12.64 21.46 29.84
CA ILE A 223 -11.37 20.82 29.41
C ILE A 223 -11.55 19.34 29.01
N LYS A 224 -11.03 18.92 27.83
CA LYS A 224 -10.84 17.51 27.43
C LYS A 224 -9.48 17.27 26.72
N GLN A 225 -8.92 16.06 26.83
CA GLN A 225 -7.54 15.73 26.44
C GLN A 225 -7.36 15.30 24.97
N ARG A 226 -6.26 15.72 24.33
CA ARG A 226 -5.76 15.29 23.00
C ARG A 226 -4.28 14.93 23.12
N GLY A 227 -3.96 13.66 23.34
CA GLY A 227 -2.59 13.23 23.65
C GLY A 227 -2.10 13.82 24.98
N VAL A 228 -0.90 14.40 25.02
CA VAL A 228 -0.31 15.00 26.25
C VAL A 228 -0.97 16.34 26.63
N GLU A 229 -1.71 17.00 25.72
CA GLU A 229 -2.28 18.33 25.96
C GLU A 229 -3.79 18.32 26.27
N LYS A 230 -4.20 19.24 27.16
CA LYS A 230 -5.58 19.50 27.56
C LYS A 230 -6.15 20.66 26.72
N LYS A 231 -7.18 20.39 25.89
CA LYS A 231 -7.87 21.41 25.09
C LYS A 231 -9.22 21.74 25.70
N ILE A 232 -9.56 23.01 25.76
CA ILE A 232 -10.87 23.46 26.23
C ILE A 232 -11.83 23.60 25.06
N ILE A 233 -13.03 23.03 25.18
CA ILE A 233 -14.11 23.08 24.20
C ILE A 233 -15.20 24.02 24.72
N LEU A 234 -15.60 24.99 23.89
CA LEU A 234 -16.79 25.83 24.08
C LEU A 234 -17.88 25.34 23.10
N PRO A 235 -19.15 25.19 23.52
CA PRO A 235 -20.22 24.82 22.60
C PRO A 235 -20.77 26.07 21.89
N GLY A 236 -20.90 26.02 20.56
CA GLY A 236 -21.88 26.88 19.87
C GLY A 236 -21.43 27.75 18.70
N GLU A 237 -20.16 27.76 18.27
CA GLU A 237 -19.78 28.48 17.05
C GLU A 237 -18.88 27.65 16.14
N ASN A 238 -19.37 27.38 14.93
CA ASN A 238 -18.59 26.86 13.81
C ASN A 238 -17.52 27.89 13.42
N LYS A 239 -16.43 27.96 14.19
CA LYS A 239 -15.25 28.71 13.77
C LYS A 239 -14.73 28.06 12.49
N THR A 240 -14.80 28.83 11.40
CA THR A 240 -14.30 28.46 10.09
C THR A 240 -12.93 27.81 10.24
N ASN A 241 -12.77 26.59 9.73
CA ASN A 241 -11.52 25.83 9.86
C ASN A 241 -10.48 26.31 8.83
N LYS A 242 -10.47 27.61 8.48
CA LYS A 242 -9.58 28.19 7.47
C LYS A 242 -8.13 28.04 7.96
N ASP A 243 -7.35 27.20 7.28
CA ASP A 243 -5.92 27.03 7.52
C ASP A 243 -5.15 27.88 6.49
N PRO A 244 -4.61 29.05 6.86
CA PRO A 244 -3.94 29.95 5.93
C PRO A 244 -2.74 29.29 5.23
N LYS A 245 -2.07 28.34 5.90
CA LYS A 245 -0.92 27.62 5.32
C LYS A 245 -1.38 26.63 4.26
N LEU A 246 -2.52 25.98 4.48
CA LEU A 246 -3.13 25.07 3.49
C LEU A 246 -3.62 25.85 2.27
N MET A 247 -4.33 26.96 2.49
CA MET A 247 -4.79 27.84 1.41
C MET A 247 -3.62 28.39 0.59
N ALA A 248 -2.56 28.87 1.26
CA ALA A 248 -1.37 29.40 0.60
C ALA A 248 -0.65 28.32 -0.24
N LEU A 249 -0.57 27.09 0.26
CA LEU A 249 0.02 25.97 -0.46
C LEU A 249 -0.74 25.66 -1.76
N VAL A 250 -2.08 25.59 -1.70
CA VAL A 250 -2.92 25.34 -2.88
C VAL A 250 -2.82 26.50 -3.87
N ALA A 251 -2.98 27.75 -3.41
CA ALA A 251 -2.86 28.94 -4.26
C ALA A 251 -1.50 29.03 -4.96
N ARG A 252 -0.41 28.76 -4.23
CA ARG A 252 0.95 28.78 -4.78
C ARG A 252 1.14 27.70 -5.86
N SER A 253 0.61 26.51 -5.62
CA SER A 253 0.67 25.40 -6.59
C SER A 253 -0.01 25.77 -7.90
N HIS A 254 -1.19 26.42 -7.84
CA HIS A 254 -1.88 26.95 -9.02
C HIS A 254 -1.05 28.03 -9.74
N ARG A 255 -0.44 28.96 -9.00
CA ARG A 255 0.41 30.01 -9.58
C ARG A 255 1.61 29.42 -10.33
N TRP A 256 2.29 28.43 -9.77
CA TRP A 256 3.42 27.77 -10.43
C TRP A 256 3.01 27.07 -11.72
N LEU A 257 1.87 26.37 -11.70
CA LEU A 257 1.33 25.74 -12.90
C LEU A 257 0.98 26.78 -13.97
N GLN A 258 0.42 27.92 -13.58
CA GLN A 258 0.07 29.00 -14.50
C GLN A 258 1.32 29.64 -15.11
N ASN A 259 2.34 29.94 -14.29
CA ASN A 259 3.61 30.48 -14.79
C ASN A 259 4.29 29.56 -15.82
N LEU A 260 4.21 28.25 -15.63
CA LEU A 260 4.71 27.27 -16.61
C LEU A 260 3.89 27.27 -17.90
N LYS A 261 2.56 27.36 -17.79
CA LYS A 261 1.66 27.38 -18.95
C LYS A 261 1.84 28.66 -19.79
N ASP A 262 2.00 29.79 -19.12
CA ASP A 262 2.13 31.10 -19.75
C ASP A 262 3.56 31.38 -20.22
N GLY A 263 4.49 30.45 -20.01
CA GLY A 263 5.90 30.59 -20.39
C GLY A 263 6.67 31.63 -19.59
N GLN A 264 6.11 32.12 -18.47
CA GLN A 264 6.76 33.07 -17.56
C GLN A 264 7.98 32.45 -16.85
N VAL A 265 7.98 31.12 -16.69
CA VAL A 265 9.10 30.33 -16.22
C VAL A 265 9.29 29.13 -17.15
N LYS A 266 10.54 28.76 -17.41
CA LYS A 266 10.92 27.74 -18.41
C LYS A 266 10.71 26.33 -17.90
N ASN A 267 10.92 26.10 -16.60
CA ASN A 267 10.87 24.77 -15.99
C ASN A 267 10.74 24.84 -14.46
N ILE A 268 10.64 23.67 -13.82
CA ILE A 268 10.51 23.53 -12.36
C ILE A 268 11.73 24.09 -11.62
N ALA A 269 12.95 23.97 -12.17
CA ALA A 269 14.16 24.47 -11.52
C ALA A 269 14.17 26.00 -11.40
N GLU A 270 13.60 26.70 -12.38
CA GLU A 270 13.44 28.16 -12.31
C GLU A 270 12.41 28.58 -11.25
N ILE A 271 11.34 27.80 -11.06
CA ILE A 271 10.39 28.04 -9.95
C ILE A 271 11.08 27.82 -8.60
N ALA A 272 11.84 26.75 -8.47
CA ALA A 272 12.58 26.40 -7.25
C ALA A 272 13.57 27.49 -6.86
N ALA A 273 14.33 28.02 -7.82
CA ALA A 273 15.22 29.15 -7.61
C ALA A 273 14.48 30.42 -7.16
N ASN A 274 13.34 30.75 -7.80
CA ASN A 274 12.54 31.93 -7.46
C ASN A 274 11.88 31.85 -6.07
N GLU A 275 11.56 30.64 -5.62
CA GLU A 275 10.88 30.39 -4.34
C GLU A 275 11.85 30.03 -3.21
N ASN A 276 13.15 29.90 -3.51
CA ASN A 276 14.19 29.39 -2.61
C ASN A 276 13.79 28.02 -2.00
N MET A 277 13.38 27.09 -2.88
CA MET A 277 12.92 25.75 -2.54
C MET A 277 13.71 24.68 -3.32
N ASP A 278 13.65 23.43 -2.89
CA ASP A 278 14.19 22.30 -3.65
C ASP A 278 13.27 21.94 -4.83
N ASP A 279 13.87 21.57 -5.97
CA ASP A 279 13.15 21.15 -7.19
C ASP A 279 12.14 20.02 -6.91
N GLY A 280 12.51 19.08 -6.04
CA GLY A 280 11.67 17.97 -5.62
C GLY A 280 10.46 18.41 -4.78
N ASP A 281 10.60 19.46 -3.98
CA ASP A 281 9.47 20.06 -3.26
C ASP A 281 8.52 20.78 -4.22
N VAL A 282 9.05 21.56 -5.16
CA VAL A 282 8.22 22.21 -6.18
C VAL A 282 7.48 21.17 -7.01
N SER A 283 8.16 20.12 -7.47
CA SER A 283 7.54 19.03 -8.23
C SER A 283 6.47 18.28 -7.42
N ARG A 284 6.67 18.09 -6.10
CA ARG A 284 5.69 17.43 -5.23
C ARG A 284 4.51 18.32 -4.87
N PHE A 285 4.67 19.63 -4.89
CA PHE A 285 3.60 20.53 -4.45
C PHE A 285 2.81 21.09 -5.62
N ILE A 286 3.43 21.28 -6.79
CA ILE A 286 2.73 21.78 -7.99
C ILE A 286 1.54 20.90 -8.38
N GLN A 287 1.60 19.60 -8.09
CA GLN A 287 0.48 18.68 -8.33
C GLN A 287 -0.81 19.06 -7.56
N PHE A 288 -0.72 19.83 -6.46
CA PHE A 288 -1.89 20.28 -5.72
C PHE A 288 -2.73 21.30 -6.50
N ALA A 289 -2.22 21.85 -7.60
CA ALA A 289 -3.00 22.59 -8.59
C ALA A 289 -4.07 21.73 -9.31
N PHE A 290 -3.97 20.40 -9.20
CA PHE A 290 -4.90 19.44 -9.80
C PHE A 290 -5.85 18.82 -8.77
N LEU A 291 -6.00 19.44 -7.59
CA LEU A 291 -7.02 19.06 -6.62
C LEU A 291 -8.42 19.19 -7.21
N ALA A 292 -9.33 18.31 -6.75
CA ALA A 292 -10.72 18.33 -7.15
C ALA A 292 -11.32 19.69 -6.81
N PRO A 293 -12.07 20.33 -7.73
CA PRO A 293 -12.60 21.67 -7.51
C PRO A 293 -13.35 21.80 -6.19
N GLU A 294 -14.18 20.82 -5.83
CA GLU A 294 -14.92 20.79 -4.56
C GLU A 294 -14.01 20.78 -3.31
N ILE A 295 -12.84 20.15 -3.39
CA ILE A 295 -11.86 20.12 -2.29
C ILE A 295 -11.18 21.48 -2.17
N VAL A 296 -10.82 22.08 -3.30
CA VAL A 296 -10.26 23.44 -3.34
C VAL A 296 -11.28 24.41 -2.73
N THR A 297 -12.52 24.42 -3.23
CA THR A 297 -13.62 25.24 -2.68
C THR A 297 -13.78 25.01 -1.18
N SER A 298 -13.83 23.76 -0.73
CA SER A 298 -14.01 23.46 0.69
C SER A 298 -12.86 23.95 1.58
N ILE A 299 -11.60 23.83 1.12
CA ILE A 299 -10.42 24.39 1.82
C ILE A 299 -10.54 25.90 1.97
N PHE A 300 -10.98 26.57 0.91
CA PHE A 300 -11.05 28.01 0.82
C PHE A 300 -12.26 28.60 1.58
N GLU A 301 -13.36 27.85 1.66
CA GLU A 301 -14.52 28.14 2.49
C GLU A 301 -14.30 27.80 3.97
N GLY A 302 -13.22 27.11 4.33
CA GLY A 302 -12.97 26.66 5.70
C GLY A 302 -13.86 25.48 6.14
N LYS A 303 -14.44 24.76 5.17
CA LYS A 303 -15.29 23.57 5.36
C LYS A 303 -14.53 22.26 5.20
N GLN A 304 -13.21 22.32 5.03
CA GLN A 304 -12.40 21.12 4.85
C GLN A 304 -12.38 20.25 6.13
N PRO A 305 -12.22 18.92 5.98
CA PRO A 305 -12.07 18.01 7.11
C PRO A 305 -11.02 18.51 8.12
N ALA A 306 -11.32 18.39 9.41
CA ALA A 306 -10.47 18.91 10.49
C ALA A 306 -9.05 18.32 10.53
N ASP A 307 -8.87 17.16 9.91
CA ASP A 307 -7.58 16.50 9.79
C ASP A 307 -6.82 16.89 8.50
N LEU A 308 -7.46 17.58 7.54
CA LEU A 308 -6.83 18.10 6.34
C LEU A 308 -6.07 19.40 6.61
N THR A 309 -4.76 19.26 6.81
CA THR A 309 -3.82 20.37 7.03
C THR A 309 -2.80 20.45 5.89
N SER A 310 -2.09 21.59 5.79
CA SER A 310 -0.95 21.74 4.87
C SER A 310 0.07 20.61 5.03
N GLU A 311 0.40 20.21 6.26
CA GLU A 311 1.33 19.12 6.53
C GLU A 311 0.80 17.76 6.11
N LYS A 312 -0.51 17.50 6.29
CA LYS A 312 -1.13 16.26 5.76
C LYS A 312 -1.07 16.24 4.24
N LEU A 313 -1.32 17.36 3.57
CA LEU A 313 -1.28 17.46 2.11
C LEU A 313 0.14 17.21 1.57
N LYS A 314 1.16 17.85 2.15
CA LYS A 314 2.57 17.64 1.78
C LYS A 314 3.03 16.18 1.97
N ARG A 315 2.54 15.50 3.01
CA ARG A 315 2.87 14.10 3.31
C ARG A 315 2.25 13.08 2.34
N LEU A 316 1.33 13.49 1.46
CA LEU A 316 0.69 12.57 0.51
C LEU A 316 1.66 12.00 -0.52
N GLY A 317 2.76 12.70 -0.80
CA GLY A 317 3.77 12.31 -1.79
C GLY A 317 3.29 12.55 -3.22
N SER A 318 2.23 11.85 -3.65
CA SER A 318 1.54 12.10 -4.93
C SER A 318 0.05 12.34 -4.73
N LEU A 319 -0.50 13.25 -5.52
CA LEU A 319 -1.94 13.48 -5.56
C LEU A 319 -2.60 12.47 -6.51
N PRO A 320 -3.66 11.74 -6.09
CA PRO A 320 -4.39 10.87 -7.00
C PRO A 320 -4.91 11.61 -8.23
N HIS A 321 -4.85 10.99 -9.40
CA HIS A 321 -5.31 11.61 -10.66
C HIS A 321 -6.84 11.64 -10.78
N SER A 322 -7.55 10.83 -9.98
CA SER A 322 -9.01 10.79 -9.94
C SER A 322 -9.54 11.66 -8.80
N TRP A 323 -10.45 12.58 -9.09
CA TRP A 323 -11.09 13.43 -8.08
C TRP A 323 -11.88 12.62 -7.04
N SER A 324 -12.54 11.53 -7.41
CA SER A 324 -13.23 10.66 -6.45
C SER A 324 -12.25 10.00 -5.46
N GLU A 325 -11.06 9.65 -5.94
CA GLU A 325 -10.00 9.09 -5.10
C GLU A 325 -9.37 10.16 -4.21
N GLN A 326 -9.20 11.38 -4.72
CA GLN A 326 -8.77 12.52 -3.91
C GLN A 326 -9.76 12.77 -2.76
N LYS A 327 -11.08 12.78 -3.03
CA LYS A 327 -12.10 12.96 -2.00
C LYS A 327 -11.98 11.90 -0.91
N SER A 328 -12.01 10.63 -1.29
CA SER A 328 -11.87 9.51 -0.35
C SER A 328 -10.58 9.56 0.48
N ARG A 329 -9.45 9.94 -0.13
CA ARG A 329 -8.14 10.00 0.53
C ARG A 329 -7.99 11.21 1.46
N LEU A 330 -8.67 12.31 1.14
CA LEU A 330 -8.61 13.57 1.88
C LEU A 330 -9.73 13.70 2.92
N GLY A 331 -10.67 12.75 2.97
CA GLY A 331 -11.72 12.68 3.98
C GLY A 331 -13.02 13.38 3.58
N TYR A 332 -13.28 13.50 2.28
CA TYR A 332 -14.50 14.03 1.68
C TYR A 332 -15.45 12.94 1.20
#